data_AF-A0A951JL47-F1
#
_entry.id   AF-A0A951JL47-F1
#
_cell.length_a   1.000
_cell.length_b   1.000
_cell.length_c   1.000
_cell.angle_alpha   90.00
_cell.angle_beta   90.00
_cell.angle_gamma   90.00
#
_symmetry.space_group_name_H-M   'P 1'
#
loop_
_entity.id
_entity.type
_entity.pdbx_description
1 polymer ?
#
loop_
_entity_poly.entity_id
_entity_poly.type
_entity_poly.pdbx_seq_one_letter_code
_entity_poly.pdbx_strand_id
1 'polypeptide(L)'
;MTSAQELVHADTSRRGCLTANIYVQLPTENGGVRIGNHTGAFLDSPGSYLFGEGEIPDDTPSVLLVPAAGELVVWNPTCPHVVYPFSGGSRVSMQTWLKVVPSAQRETLCVELLN
;
A
#
# COMPACT_ATOMS: atom_id res chain seq x y z
N MET A 1 -17.73 10.61 -19.44
CA MET A 1 -16.84 10.88 -18.28
C MET A 1 -15.96 9.66 -18.13
N THR A 2 -14.68 9.75 -18.51
CA THR A 2 -13.75 8.63 -18.35
C THR A 2 -13.46 8.52 -16.85
N SER A 3 -13.99 7.47 -16.21
CA SER A 3 -13.55 7.09 -14.87
C SER A 3 -12.03 6.98 -14.92
N ALA A 4 -11.32 7.80 -14.14
CA ALA A 4 -9.89 7.62 -13.98
C ALA A 4 -9.69 6.18 -13.53
N GLN A 5 -9.08 5.34 -14.37
CA GLN A 5 -8.77 3.97 -14.01
C GLN A 5 -7.96 4.03 -12.73
N GLU A 6 -8.45 3.36 -11.68
CA GLU A 6 -7.69 3.19 -10.45
C GLU A 6 -6.38 2.49 -10.81
N LEU A 7 -5.25 3.17 -10.62
CA LEU A 7 -3.92 2.60 -10.88
C LEU A 7 -3.55 1.63 -9.76
N VAL A 8 -4.18 0.46 -9.77
CA VAL A 8 -3.90 -0.60 -8.80
C VAL A 8 -2.53 -1.20 -9.10
N HIS A 9 -1.70 -1.28 -8.09
CA HIS A 9 -0.36 -1.86 -8.20
C HIS A 9 0.00 -2.67 -6.96
N ALA A 10 1.05 -3.47 -7.09
CA ALA A 10 1.71 -4.14 -5.98
C ALA A 10 3.22 -3.87 -6.03
N ASP A 11 3.81 -3.48 -4.91
CA ASP A 11 5.24 -3.16 -4.79
C ASP A 11 6.07 -4.42 -4.56
N THR A 12 6.08 -5.33 -5.53
CA THR A 12 6.73 -6.65 -5.38
C THR A 12 8.25 -6.58 -5.22
N SER A 13 8.90 -5.50 -5.68
CA SER A 13 10.31 -5.21 -5.40
C SER A 13 10.61 -4.99 -3.91
N ARG A 14 9.58 -4.72 -3.11
CA ARG A 14 9.66 -4.51 -1.65
C ARG A 14 9.19 -5.74 -0.86
N ARG A 15 9.11 -6.91 -1.51
CA ARG A 15 8.85 -8.20 -0.84
C ARG A 15 9.78 -8.40 0.37
N GLY A 16 9.22 -8.90 1.47
CA GLY A 16 9.92 -9.06 2.74
C GLY A 16 10.03 -7.78 3.59
N CYS A 17 9.42 -6.68 3.14
CA CYS A 17 9.23 -5.46 3.92
C CYS A 17 7.74 -5.21 4.19
N LEU A 18 7.43 -4.21 5.02
CA LEU A 18 6.10 -3.64 5.19
C LEU A 18 6.10 -2.20 4.69
N THR A 19 5.07 -1.76 3.98
CA THR A 19 4.85 -0.34 3.72
C THR A 19 4.35 0.31 4.99
N ALA A 20 4.90 1.47 5.33
CA ALA A 20 4.47 2.32 6.44
C ALA A 20 4.18 3.72 5.93
N ASN A 21 2.94 4.17 6.07
CA ASN A 21 2.51 5.51 5.65
C ASN A 21 1.98 6.31 6.84
N ILE A 22 2.55 7.49 7.06
CA ILE A 22 2.04 8.48 8.00
C ILE A 22 1.23 9.51 7.21
N TYR A 23 -0.02 9.71 7.59
CA TYR A 23 -0.92 10.63 6.91
C TYR A 23 -0.80 12.03 7.50
N VAL A 24 -0.30 12.99 6.72
CA VAL A 24 -0.04 14.36 7.17
C VAL A 24 -1.26 15.25 6.93
N GLN A 25 -1.88 15.09 5.77
CA GLN A 25 -3.05 15.85 5.37
C GLN A 25 -3.98 14.95 4.57
N LEU A 26 -5.28 15.09 4.82
CA LEU A 26 -6.31 14.32 4.14
C LEU A 26 -7.27 15.25 3.40
N PRO A 27 -7.82 14.76 2.27
CA PRO A 27 -8.91 15.43 1.58
C PRO A 27 -10.18 15.42 2.44
N THR A 28 -11.12 16.31 2.13
CA THR A 28 -12.42 16.35 2.83
C THR A 28 -13.25 15.10 2.54
N GLU A 29 -13.08 14.50 1.36
CA GLU A 29 -13.81 13.31 0.93
C GLU A 29 -12.83 12.20 0.52
N ASN A 30 -13.04 10.98 1.08
CA ASN A 30 -12.28 9.77 0.76
C ASN A 30 -10.75 9.90 0.98
N GLY A 31 -9.94 9.41 0.04
CA GLY A 31 -8.47 9.45 0.11
C GLY A 31 -7.85 8.28 0.88
N GLY A 32 -8.68 7.30 1.25
CA GLY A 32 -8.23 6.05 1.85
C GLY A 32 -7.41 5.20 0.89
N VAL A 33 -6.79 4.14 1.42
CA VAL A 33 -6.10 3.13 0.62
C VAL A 33 -6.95 1.87 0.62
N ARG A 34 -7.32 1.40 -0.58
CA ARG A 34 -7.94 0.09 -0.75
C ARG A 34 -6.83 -0.94 -0.92
N ILE A 35 -6.87 -2.01 -0.13
CA ILE A 35 -5.88 -3.09 -0.14
C ILE A 35 -6.62 -4.39 -0.41
N GLY A 36 -6.32 -5.02 -1.54
CA GLY A 36 -6.88 -6.30 -1.97
C GLY A 36 -6.08 -7.49 -1.45
N ASN A 37 -6.80 -8.57 -1.15
CA ASN A 37 -6.23 -9.87 -0.89
C ASN A 37 -6.23 -10.70 -2.18
N HIS A 38 -5.22 -10.46 -3.02
CA HIS A 38 -5.05 -11.17 -4.28
C HIS A 38 -3.59 -11.60 -4.45
N THR A 39 -3.40 -12.82 -4.96
CA THR A 39 -2.11 -13.48 -5.13
C THR A 39 -2.05 -14.11 -6.51
N GLY A 40 -0.88 -14.13 -7.13
CA GLY A 40 -0.70 -14.74 -8.44
C GLY A 40 0.73 -14.60 -8.95
N ALA A 41 0.92 -14.88 -10.24
CA ALA A 41 2.23 -14.84 -10.90
C ALA A 41 2.89 -13.45 -10.87
N PHE A 42 2.11 -12.37 -10.70
CA PHE A 42 2.65 -11.01 -10.57
C PHE A 42 3.63 -10.86 -9.40
N LEU A 43 3.53 -11.71 -8.36
CA LEU A 43 4.42 -11.68 -7.19
C LEU A 43 5.89 -11.93 -7.55
N ASP A 44 6.14 -12.62 -8.67
CA ASP A 44 7.48 -12.89 -9.19
C ASP A 44 8.06 -11.71 -9.99
N SER A 45 7.28 -10.64 -10.18
CA SER A 45 7.75 -9.44 -10.88
C SER A 45 8.98 -8.85 -10.18
N PRO A 46 10.05 -8.50 -10.92
CA PRO A 46 11.26 -7.92 -10.35
C PRO A 46 11.04 -6.48 -9.83
N GLY A 47 10.06 -5.76 -10.39
CA GLY A 47 9.67 -4.39 -10.03
C GLY A 47 8.19 -4.31 -9.63
N SER A 48 7.74 -3.14 -9.17
CA SER A 48 6.31 -2.93 -8.89
C SER A 48 5.46 -3.33 -10.10
N TYR A 49 4.42 -4.11 -9.84
CA TYR A 49 3.51 -4.62 -10.86
C TYR A 49 2.29 -3.71 -10.94
N LEU A 50 2.01 -3.16 -12.11
CA LEU A 50 0.81 -2.39 -12.39
C LEU A 50 -0.22 -3.32 -13.03
N PHE A 51 -1.40 -3.43 -12.42
CA PHE A 51 -2.46 -4.30 -12.91
C PHE A 51 -3.21 -3.63 -14.07
N GLY A 52 -3.42 -4.38 -15.14
CA GLY A 52 -4.35 -4.03 -16.21
C GLY A 52 -5.81 -4.23 -15.80
N GLU A 53 -6.71 -3.79 -16.69
CA GLU A 53 -8.15 -3.97 -16.53
C GLU A 53 -8.52 -5.46 -16.45
N GLY A 54 -9.32 -5.83 -15.46
CA GLY A 54 -9.81 -7.20 -15.25
C GLY A 54 -8.79 -8.19 -14.67
N GLU A 55 -7.53 -7.79 -14.44
CA GLU A 55 -6.53 -8.67 -13.83
C GLU A 55 -6.79 -8.94 -12.35
N ILE A 56 -7.40 -7.98 -11.64
CA ILE A 56 -7.92 -8.17 -10.29
C ILE A 56 -9.43 -8.40 -10.43
N PRO A 57 -9.95 -9.58 -10.06
CA PRO A 57 -11.38 -9.84 -10.05
C PRO A 57 -12.14 -8.84 -9.17
N ASP A 58 -13.29 -8.36 -9.63
CA ASP A 58 -14.12 -7.37 -8.93
C ASP A 58 -14.59 -7.85 -7.54
N ASP A 59 -14.71 -9.16 -7.35
CA ASP A 59 -15.10 -9.82 -6.10
C ASP A 59 -13.91 -10.12 -5.17
N THR A 60 -12.70 -9.68 -5.53
CA THR A 60 -11.51 -9.82 -4.69
C THR A 60 -11.75 -9.20 -3.31
N PRO A 61 -11.62 -9.96 -2.21
CA PRO A 61 -11.76 -9.42 -0.86
C PRO A 61 -10.77 -8.27 -0.66
N SER A 62 -11.27 -7.13 -0.17
CA SER A 62 -10.43 -5.96 0.08
C SER A 62 -10.87 -5.20 1.33
N VAL A 63 -9.94 -4.43 1.87
CA VAL A 63 -10.19 -3.49 2.96
C VAL A 63 -9.95 -2.09 2.45
N LEU A 64 -10.90 -1.18 2.71
CA LEU A 64 -10.68 0.25 2.55
C LEU A 64 -10.26 0.84 3.89
N LEU A 65 -9.03 1.35 3.96
CA LEU A 65 -8.51 2.04 5.13
C LEU A 65 -8.66 3.55 4.92
N VAL A 66 -9.43 4.21 5.78
CA VAL A 66 -9.60 5.67 5.79
C VAL A 66 -8.98 6.20 7.09
N PRO A 67 -7.68 6.54 7.08
CA PRO A 67 -6.99 7.02 8.27
C PRO A 67 -7.36 8.46 8.59
N ALA A 68 -7.06 8.90 9.81
CA ALA A 68 -7.02 10.29 10.22
C ALA A 68 -5.61 10.89 10.07
N ALA A 69 -5.51 12.21 10.10
CA ALA A 69 -4.21 12.89 10.10
C ALA A 69 -3.42 12.54 11.39
N GLY A 70 -2.14 12.21 11.23
CA GLY A 70 -1.25 11.73 12.27
C GLY A 70 -1.23 10.20 12.43
N GLU A 71 -2.14 9.46 11.78
CA GLU A 71 -2.14 8.01 11.88
C GLU A 71 -1.06 7.36 11.01
N LEU A 72 -0.52 6.26 11.53
CA LEU A 72 0.40 5.37 10.85
C LEU A 72 -0.35 4.12 10.40
N VAL A 73 -0.36 3.87 9.10
CA VAL A 73 -0.90 2.64 8.52
C VAL A 73 0.26 1.79 8.00
N VAL A 74 0.25 0.50 8.37
CA VAL A 74 1.27 -0.47 7.96
C VAL A 74 0.61 -1.64 7.24
N TRP A 75 1.14 -2.04 6.08
CA TRP A 75 0.61 -3.15 5.29
C TRP A 75 1.69 -3.89 4.50
N ASN A 76 1.35 -5.06 3.96
CA ASN A 76 2.22 -5.78 3.04
C ASN A 76 2.23 -5.11 1.64
N PRO A 77 3.37 -4.59 1.16
CA PRO A 77 3.48 -3.92 -0.14
C PRO A 77 3.08 -4.80 -1.33
N THR A 78 3.15 -6.12 -1.18
CA THR A 78 2.85 -7.06 -2.28
C THR A 78 1.35 -7.30 -2.45
N CYS A 79 0.51 -6.86 -1.52
CA CYS A 79 -0.93 -6.86 -1.69
C CYS A 79 -1.32 -5.79 -2.72
N PRO A 80 -2.18 -6.08 -3.71
CA PRO A 80 -2.63 -5.07 -4.65
C PRO A 80 -3.32 -3.92 -3.93
N HIS A 81 -2.93 -2.69 -4.21
CA HIS A 81 -3.46 -1.53 -3.52
C HIS A 81 -3.56 -0.30 -4.42
N VAL A 82 -4.46 0.60 -4.02
CA VAL A 82 -4.68 1.86 -4.72
C VAL A 82 -5.20 2.92 -3.75
N VAL A 83 -4.88 4.17 -4.04
CA VAL A 83 -5.51 5.31 -3.35
C VAL A 83 -6.91 5.49 -3.93
N TYR A 84 -7.92 5.36 -3.08
CA TYR A 84 -9.31 5.52 -3.47
C TYR A 84 -9.56 6.98 -3.90
N PRO A 85 -10.31 7.24 -4.99
CA PRO A 85 -10.55 8.58 -5.50
C PRO A 85 -11.05 9.54 -4.42
N PHE A 86 -10.55 10.77 -4.46
CA PHE A 86 -10.79 11.76 -3.41
C PHE A 86 -10.97 13.17 -3.96
N SER A 87 -11.62 14.00 -3.14
CA SER A 87 -12.03 15.36 -3.53
C SER A 87 -11.94 16.33 -2.35
N GLY A 88 -12.03 17.63 -2.62
CA GLY A 88 -12.09 18.64 -1.55
C GLY A 88 -10.76 18.85 -0.81
N GLY A 89 -9.62 18.70 -1.50
CA GLY A 89 -8.30 19.02 -0.96
C GLY A 89 -7.18 18.09 -1.42
N SER A 90 -5.98 18.31 -0.88
CA SER A 90 -4.81 17.48 -1.12
C SER A 90 -4.73 16.32 -0.12
N ARG A 91 -4.23 15.17 -0.59
CA ARG A 91 -3.80 14.05 0.24
C ARG A 91 -2.28 14.06 0.32
N VAL A 92 -1.72 14.18 1.52
CA VAL A 92 -0.27 14.18 1.77
C VAL A 92 0.07 13.08 2.77
N SER A 93 0.96 12.19 2.38
CA SER A 93 1.48 11.13 3.25
C SER A 93 3.00 11.03 3.12
N MET A 94 3.66 10.59 4.18
CA MET A 94 5.07 10.21 4.18
C MET A 94 5.16 8.69 4.20
N GLN A 95 5.86 8.13 3.22
CA GLN A 95 6.03 6.69 3.10
C GLN A 95 7.47 6.27 3.42
N THR A 96 7.61 5.15 4.11
CA THR A 96 8.86 4.39 4.24
C THR A 96 8.53 2.89 4.16
N TRP A 97 9.55 2.05 4.02
CA TRP A 97 9.38 0.61 4.16
C TRP A 97 10.13 0.11 5.40
N LEU A 98 9.45 -0.74 6.16
CA LEU A 98 9.97 -1.38 7.36
C LEU A 98 10.49 -2.77 6.98
N LYS A 99 11.79 -3.00 7.13
CA LYS A 99 12.37 -4.32 6.96
C LYS A 99 12.69 -4.92 8.32
N VAL A 100 12.09 -6.08 8.61
CA VAL A 100 12.44 -6.85 9.81
C VAL A 100 13.75 -7.57 9.51
N VAL A 101 14.80 -7.26 10.28
CA VAL A 101 16.10 -7.92 10.14
C VAL A 101 16.43 -8.73 11.40
N PRO A 102 17.13 -9.86 11.26
CA PRO A 102 17.58 -10.63 12.42
C PRO A 102 18.44 -9.75 13.33
N SER A 103 18.11 -9.69 14.61
CA SER A 103 18.99 -9.07 15.60
C SER A 103 20.13 -10.03 15.95
N ALA A 104 21.32 -9.47 16.21
CA ALA A 104 22.41 -10.21 16.82
C ALA A 104 22.06 -10.69 18.25
N GLN A 105 21.06 -10.07 18.89
CA GLN A 105 20.52 -10.45 20.19
C GLN A 105 19.17 -11.13 19.96
N ARG A 106 19.11 -12.45 20.21
CA ARG A 106 18.01 -13.37 19.84
C ARG A 106 16.59 -12.99 20.31
N GLU A 107 16.45 -11.98 21.17
CA GLU A 107 15.18 -11.55 21.78
C GLU A 107 14.71 -10.16 21.32
N THR A 108 15.40 -9.52 20.38
CA THR A 108 15.01 -8.21 19.84
C THR A 108 14.75 -8.29 18.33
N LEU A 109 13.74 -7.57 17.86
CA LEU A 109 13.53 -7.34 16.44
C LEU A 109 14.19 -6.02 16.07
N CYS A 110 15.05 -6.02 15.05
CA CYS A 110 15.57 -4.79 14.47
C CYS A 110 14.69 -4.41 13.27
N VAL A 111 14.24 -3.16 13.22
CA VAL A 111 13.51 -2.60 12.08
C VAL A 111 14.43 -1.62 11.38
N GLU A 112 14.79 -1.93 10.15
CA GLU A 112 15.49 -1.01 9.26
C GLU A 112 14.46 -0.17 8.50
N LEU A 113 14.62 1.16 8.55
CA LEU A 113 13.85 2.09 7.73
C LEU A 113 14.51 2.21 6.37
N LEU A 114 13.75 1.94 5.31
CA LEU A 114 14.22 2.08 3.93
C LEU A 114 13.63 3.36 3.32
N ASN A 115 14.47 4.11 2.63
CA ASN A 115 14.08 5.29 1.84
C ASN A 115 13.66 4.89 0.41
#